data_AF-A0A3D1E0J8-F1
#
_entry.id   AF-A0A3D1E0J8-F1
#
_cell.length_a   1.000
_cell.length_b   1.000
_cell.length_c   1.000
_cell.angle_alpha   90.00
_cell.angle_beta   90.00
_cell.angle_gamma   90.00
#
_symmetry.space_group_name_H-M   'P 1'
#
loop_
_entity.id
_entity.type
_entity.pdbx_description
1 polymer ?
#
loop_
_entity_poly.entity_id
_entity_poly.type
_entity_poly.pdbx_seq_one_letter_code
_entity_poly.pdbx_strand_id
1 'polypeptide(L)' 'MRLKLVPSETSLDFMRLRLPALGFSGLLVAASILMFTLVGLNLGIDFRGGILIEARSTDGPADIGG' A
#
# COMPACT_ATOMS: atom_id res chain seq x y z
N MET A 1 37.96 6.56 -17.05
CA MET A 1 36.73 7.10 -17.66
C MET A 1 35.59 6.90 -16.67
N ARG A 2 34.79 7.93 -16.35
CA ARG A 2 33.62 7.80 -15.46
C ARG A 2 32.39 7.55 -16.32
N LEU A 3 31.64 6.49 -16.00
CA LEU A 3 30.38 6.19 -16.68
C LEU A 3 29.34 7.27 -16.32
N LYS A 4 28.69 7.83 -17.34
CA LYS A 4 27.67 8.86 -17.18
C LYS A 4 26.34 8.33 -17.67
N LEU A 5 25.45 8.02 -16.72
CA LEU A 5 24.15 7.37 -16.98
C LEU A 5 23.06 8.35 -17.44
N VAL A 6 23.21 9.64 -17.14
CA VAL A 6 22.21 10.68 -17.44
C VAL A 6 22.92 11.93 -17.99
N PRO A 7 22.35 12.63 -18.99
CA PRO A 7 22.92 13.86 -19.55
C PRO A 7 23.17 14.95 -18.48
N SER A 8 24.14 15.85 -18.73
CA SER A 8 24.43 16.97 -17.80
C SER A 8 23.23 17.88 -17.61
N GLU A 9 22.50 18.10 -18.71
CA GLU A 9 21.31 18.92 -18.79
C GLU A 9 20.17 17.98 -19.20
N THR A 10 19.27 17.66 -18.27
CA THR A 10 18.11 16.81 -18.52
C THR A 10 16.86 17.62 -18.25
N SER A 11 16.08 17.92 -19.29
CA SER A 11 14.79 18.60 -19.18
C SER A 11 13.66 17.61 -19.46
N LEU A 12 13.01 17.15 -18.39
CA LEU A 12 11.81 16.31 -18.47
C LEU A 12 10.56 17.16 -18.20
N ASP A 13 9.64 17.18 -19.16
CA ASP A 13 8.34 17.84 -19.01
C ASP A 13 7.35 16.90 -18.32
N PHE A 14 7.43 16.86 -16.99
CA PHE A 14 6.47 16.12 -16.15
C PHE A 14 5.05 16.69 -16.24
N MET A 15 4.93 17.97 -16.61
CA MET A 15 3.67 18.69 -16.57
C MET A 15 2.76 18.34 -17.75
N ARG A 16 3.33 17.80 -18.83
CA ARG A 16 2.59 17.22 -19.95
C ARG A 16 1.58 16.14 -19.53
N LEU A 17 1.84 15.43 -18.43
CA LEU A 17 0.98 14.34 -17.95
C LEU A 17 0.07 14.74 -16.77
N ARG A 18 0.00 16.01 -16.39
CA ARG A 18 -0.73 16.44 -15.19
C ARG A 18 -2.22 16.03 -15.20
N LEU A 19 -2.90 16.19 -16.33
CA LEU A 19 -4.33 15.89 -16.48
C LEU A 19 -4.63 14.39 -16.41
N PRO A 20 -3.98 13.52 -17.21
CA PRO A 20 -4.20 12.08 -17.09
C PRO A 20 -3.74 11.53 -15.72
N ALA A 21 -2.66 12.05 -15.14
CA ALA A 21 -2.22 11.64 -13.80
C ALA A 21 -3.24 12.01 -12.72
N LEU A 22 -3.81 13.23 -12.77
CA LEU A 22 -4.89 13.66 -11.86
C LEU A 22 -6.16 12.81 -12.04
N GLY A 23 -6.55 12.52 -13.28
CA GLY A 23 -7.69 11.65 -13.56
C GLY A 23 -7.49 10.23 -13.01
N PHE A 24 -6.31 9.64 -13.24
CA PHE A 24 -5.96 8.32 -12.71
C PHE A 24 -5.95 8.31 -11.17
N SER A 25 -5.37 9.34 -10.54
CA SER A 25 -5.37 9.49 -9.08
C SER A 25 -6.79 9.59 -8.53
N GLY A 26 -7.65 10.41 -9.15
CA GLY A 26 -9.06 10.53 -8.77
C GLY A 26 -9.82 9.21 -8.90
N LEU A 27 -9.56 8.44 -9.96
CA LEU A 27 -10.14 7.11 -10.16
C LEU A 27 -9.70 6.13 -9.06
N LEU A 28 -8.42 6.13 -8.68
CA LEU A 28 -7.93 5.27 -7.58
C LEU A 28 -8.55 5.64 -6.23
N VAL A 29 -8.74 6.93 -5.95
CA VAL A 29 -9.43 7.40 -4.74
C VAL A 29 -10.88 6.93 -4.74
N ALA A 30 -11.61 7.11 -5.84
CA ALA A 30 -12.99 6.65 -5.97
C ALA A 30 -13.10 5.13 -5.82
N ALA A 31 -12.16 4.38 -6.42
CA ALA A 31 -12.09 2.92 -6.28
C ALA A 31 -11.85 2.50 -4.83
N SER A 32 -10.97 3.21 -4.10
CA SER A 32 -10.72 2.93 -2.68
C SER A 32 -11.98 3.13 -1.82
N ILE A 33 -12.72 4.23 -2.04
CA ILE A 33 -13.99 4.50 -1.36
C ILE A 33 -14.99 3.38 -1.67
N LEU A 34 -15.08 2.97 -2.94
CA LEU A 34 -16.01 1.94 -3.36
C LEU A 34 -15.67 0.58 -2.73
N MET A 35 -14.40 0.19 -2.71
CA MET A 35 -13.94 -1.07 -2.08
C MET A 35 -14.32 -1.14 -0.60
N PHE A 36 -14.33 -0.01 0.11
CA PHE A 36 -14.75 0.05 1.51
C PHE A 36 -16.16 -0.52 1.73
N THR A 37 -17.06 -0.34 0.75
CA THR A 37 -18.46 -0.83 0.83
C THR A 37 -18.65 -2.19 0.15
N LEU A 38 -17.99 -2.45 -0.97
CA LEU A 38 -18.17 -3.69 -1.74
C LEU A 38 -17.35 -4.87 -1.20
N VAL A 39 -16.11 -4.62 -0.80
CA VAL A 39 -15.19 -5.64 -0.25
C VAL A 39 -15.29 -5.67 1.27
N GLY A 40 -15.55 -4.51 1.88
CA GLY A 40 -15.61 -4.38 3.32
C GLY A 40 -14.24 -4.28 3.96
N LEU A 41 -14.23 -4.23 5.29
CA LEU A 41 -13.02 -4.12 6.10
C LEU A 41 -12.80 -5.37 6.95
N ASN A 42 -11.52 -5.67 7.20
CA ASN A 42 -11.09 -6.55 8.27
C ASN A 42 -11.20 -5.82 9.62
N LEU A 43 -12.44 -5.73 10.13
CA LEU A 43 -12.75 -5.04 11.38
C LEU A 43 -12.29 -5.88 12.59
N GLY A 44 -11.57 -5.25 13.51
CA GLY A 44 -11.08 -5.86 14.75
C GLY A 44 -12.16 -6.05 15.84
N ILE A 45 -11.72 -6.55 16.99
CA ILE A 45 -12.60 -6.88 18.13
C ILE A 45 -13.33 -5.66 18.70
N ASP A 46 -12.78 -4.46 18.56
CA ASP A 46 -13.43 -3.23 19.03
C ASP A 46 -14.72 -2.90 18.24
N PHE A 47 -14.82 -3.42 17.00
CA PHE A 47 -15.95 -3.14 16.09
C PHE A 47 -16.88 -4.34 15.91
N ARG A 48 -16.35 -5.57 15.93
CA ARG A 48 -17.14 -6.80 15.74
C ARG A 48 -17.32 -7.64 17.03
N GLY A 49 -16.64 -7.28 18.11
CA GLY A 49 -16.49 -8.14 19.28
C GLY A 49 -15.56 -9.32 19.01
N GLY A 50 -15.13 -10.01 20.06
CA GLY A 50 -14.30 -11.21 19.96
C GLY A 50 -13.29 -11.32 21.10
N ILE A 51 -12.36 -12.26 20.94
CA ILE A 51 -11.29 -12.53 21.91
C ILE A 51 -9.94 -12.34 21.20
N LEU A 52 -9.05 -11.56 21.79
CA LEU A 52 -7.66 -11.45 21.36
C LEU A 52 -6.83 -12.50 22.11
N ILE A 53 -6.19 -13.41 21.38
CA ILE A 53 -5.23 -14.37 21.94
C ILE A 53 -3.83 -13.92 21.52
N GLU A 54 -2.99 -13.61 22.50
CA GLU A 54 -1.60 -13.25 22.27
C GLU A 54 -0.69 -14.41 22.69
N ALA A 55 -0.05 -15.06 21.72
CA ALA A 55 0.92 -16.11 21.96
C ALA A 55 2.33 -15.52 21.96
N ARG A 56 3.11 -15.77 23.01
CA ARG A 56 4.54 -15.43 23.09
C ARG A 56 5.34 -16.70 23.30
N SER A 57 6.40 -16.89 22.51
CA SER A 57 7.40 -17.91 22.80
C SER A 57 8.41 -17.37 23.80
N THR A 58 8.52 -18.00 24.97
CA THR A 58 9.52 -17.66 26.00
C THR A 58 10.83 -18.43 25.81
N ASP A 59 10.83 -19.55 25.07
CA ASP A 59 12.02 -20.37 24.81
C ASP A 59 12.04 -20.83 23.35
N GLY A 60 12.94 -20.23 22.56
CA GLY A 60 13.27 -20.66 21.21
C GLY A 60 12.23 -20.32 20.11
N PRO A 61 12.56 -20.59 18.83
CA PRO A 61 11.66 -20.35 17.72
C PRO A 61 10.38 -21.19 17.86
N ALA A 62 9.22 -20.58 17.61
CA ALA A 62 7.97 -21.30 17.60
C ALA A 62 7.99 -22.36 16.50
N ASP A 63 7.68 -23.61 16.85
CA ASP A 63 7.48 -24.68 15.86
C ASP A 63 6.15 -24.45 15.13
N ILE A 64 6.28 -23.98 13.89
CA ILE A 64 5.16 -23.68 12.98
C ILE A 64 4.97 -24.78 11.93
N GLY A 65 5.57 -25.95 12.12
CA GLY A 65 5.43 -27.10 11.24
C GLY A 65 4.25 -28.00 11.62
N GLY A 66 3.12 -27.80 10.94
CA GLY A 66 1.95 -28.68 10.93
C GLY A 66 1.33 -28.72 9.54
#